data_AF-A0A078BFZ7-F1
#
_entry.id   AF-A0A078BFZ7-F1
#
_cell.length_a   1.000
_cell.length_b   1.000
_cell.length_c   1.000
_cell.angle_alpha   90.00
_cell.angle_beta   90.00
_cell.angle_gamma   90.00
#
_symmetry.space_group_name_H-M   'P 1'
#
loop_
_entity.id
_entity.type
_entity.pdbx_description
1 polymer ?
#
loop_
_entity_poly.entity_id
_entity_poly.type
_entity_poly.pdbx_seq_one_letter_code
_entity_poly.pdbx_strand_id
1 'polypeptide(L)'
;MSSTTLRSLFGYKSWANQELFATLAGLPAEHAEHLHTCIRTLNHIYVVDRIFKAHLSAEPRPFDATNTKSTPTLAQLRSDVAATDAWYEHYAASLSATNLAEVIDFEFTDGDSGRMSREEILLHVIAHGGYHRGNVGQVLKSIPPPIASRSIHQVPPPERARTKGGSNPTLTPQFTRQTA
;
A
#
# COMPACT_ATOMS: atom_id res chain seq x y z
N MET A 1 14.98 6.96 0.20
CA MET A 1 14.41 6.29 -1.00
C MET A 1 13.94 7.35 -1.99
N SER A 2 13.79 7.03 -3.29
CA SER A 2 13.20 8.00 -4.22
C SER A 2 11.68 8.10 -3.99
N SER A 3 11.11 9.30 -4.14
CA SER A 3 9.65 9.52 -4.06
C SER A 3 8.88 8.60 -5.04
N THR A 4 9.44 8.36 -6.23
CA THR A 4 8.90 7.41 -7.22
C THR A 4 8.82 5.98 -6.68
N THR A 5 9.81 5.53 -5.91
CA THR A 5 9.82 4.19 -5.30
C THR A 5 8.75 4.09 -4.23
N LEU A 6 8.61 5.09 -3.34
CA LEU A 6 7.58 5.10 -2.30
C LEU A 6 6.17 5.07 -2.90
N ARG A 7 5.92 5.89 -3.93
CA ARG A 7 4.64 5.86 -4.67
C ARG A 7 4.34 4.48 -5.25
N SER A 8 5.34 3.83 -5.83
CA SER A 8 5.20 2.48 -6.38
C SER A 8 4.89 1.45 -5.29
N LEU A 9 5.52 1.56 -4.11
CA LEU A 9 5.28 0.66 -2.98
C LEU A 9 3.87 0.80 -2.41
N PHE A 10 3.35 2.03 -2.26
CA PHE A 10 1.99 2.23 -1.77
C PHE A 10 0.93 1.83 -2.80
N GLY A 11 1.16 2.10 -4.09
CA GLY A 11 0.29 1.57 -5.15
C GLY A 11 0.27 0.02 -5.15
N TYR A 12 1.43 -0.62 -4.95
CA TYR A 12 1.49 -2.07 -4.80
C TYR A 12 0.77 -2.56 -3.53
N LYS A 13 0.94 -1.87 -2.39
CA LYS A 13 0.24 -2.19 -1.14
C LYS A 13 -1.27 -2.19 -1.33
N SER A 14 -1.81 -1.15 -1.98
CA SER A 14 -3.23 -0.97 -2.26
C SER A 14 -3.77 -2.06 -3.18
N TRP A 15 -3.09 -2.33 -4.30
CA TRP A 15 -3.43 -3.43 -5.20
C TRP A 15 -3.44 -4.79 -4.46
N ALA A 16 -2.40 -5.09 -3.68
CA ALA A 16 -2.30 -6.35 -2.97
C ALA A 16 -3.42 -6.52 -1.92
N ASN A 17 -3.81 -5.43 -1.25
CA ASN A 17 -4.95 -5.43 -0.34
C ASN A 17 -6.25 -5.72 -1.10
N GLN A 18 -6.51 -5.03 -2.23
CA GLN A 18 -7.71 -5.22 -3.03
C GLN A 18 -7.87 -6.66 -3.52
N GLU A 19 -6.81 -7.25 -4.07
CA GLU A 19 -6.82 -8.65 -4.52
C GLU A 19 -7.09 -9.62 -3.37
N LEU A 20 -6.44 -9.40 -2.22
CA LEU A 20 -6.61 -10.27 -1.05
C LEU A 20 -8.03 -10.21 -0.49
N PHE A 21 -8.62 -9.01 -0.38
CA PHE A 21 -10.04 -8.87 0.01
C PHE A 21 -10.99 -9.52 -1.00
N ALA A 22 -10.69 -9.43 -2.30
CA ALA A 22 -11.47 -10.10 -3.33
C ALA A 22 -11.39 -11.64 -3.21
N THR A 23 -10.21 -12.20 -2.95
CA THR A 23 -10.04 -13.63 -2.65
C THR A 23 -10.84 -14.05 -1.42
N LEU A 24 -10.74 -13.30 -0.32
CA LEU A 24 -11.44 -13.61 0.92
C LEU A 24 -12.97 -13.55 0.79
N ALA A 25 -13.49 -12.64 -0.04
CA ALA A 25 -14.92 -12.52 -0.29
C ALA A 25 -15.51 -13.72 -1.05
N GLY A 26 -14.67 -14.48 -1.76
CA GLY A 26 -15.06 -15.69 -2.48
C GLY A 26 -14.92 -16.98 -1.68
N LEU A 27 -14.50 -16.93 -0.40
CA LEU A 27 -14.32 -18.13 0.40
C LEU A 27 -15.66 -18.81 0.73
N PRO A 28 -15.78 -20.14 0.50
CA PRO A 28 -16.92 -20.93 0.97
C PRO A 28 -17.14 -20.82 2.48
N ALA A 29 -18.40 -20.91 2.92
CA ALA A 29 -18.79 -20.79 4.32
C ALA A 29 -18.14 -21.85 5.24
N GLU A 30 -17.79 -23.02 4.71
CA GLU A 30 -17.06 -24.07 5.43
C GLU A 30 -15.65 -23.66 5.89
N HIS A 31 -15.10 -22.56 5.34
CA HIS A 31 -13.81 -22.01 5.75
C HIS A 31 -13.94 -20.77 6.66
N ALA A 32 -15.07 -20.61 7.36
CA ALA A 32 -15.34 -19.45 8.23
C ALA A 32 -14.22 -19.17 9.25
N GLU A 33 -13.63 -20.19 9.86
CA GLU A 33 -12.53 -20.03 10.83
C GLU A 33 -11.24 -19.50 10.18
N HIS A 34 -10.93 -19.95 8.97
CA HIS A 34 -9.80 -19.43 8.19
C HIS A 34 -10.06 -17.97 7.81
N LEU A 35 -11.26 -17.67 7.30
CA LEU A 35 -11.68 -16.31 6.97
C LEU A 35 -11.60 -15.39 8.19
N HIS A 36 -12.09 -15.82 9.36
CA HIS A 36 -12.00 -15.06 10.61
C HIS A 36 -10.53 -14.75 10.97
N THR A 37 -9.64 -15.74 10.87
CA THR A 37 -8.20 -15.55 11.12
C THR A 37 -7.57 -14.56 10.14
N CYS A 38 -7.93 -14.63 8.85
CA CYS A 38 -7.51 -13.68 7.84
C CYS A 38 -8.00 -12.26 8.16
N ILE A 39 -9.28 -12.09 8.51
CA ILE A 39 -9.85 -10.79 8.88
C ILE A 39 -9.16 -10.23 10.12
N ARG A 40 -8.90 -11.05 11.15
CA ARG A 40 -8.16 -10.62 12.35
C ARG A 40 -6.77 -10.10 12.00
N THR A 41 -6.06 -10.79 11.11
CA THR A 41 -4.72 -10.40 10.66
C THR A 41 -4.75 -9.11 9.82
N LEU A 42 -5.69 -8.98 8.89
CA LEU A 42 -5.84 -7.76 8.09
C LEU A 42 -6.27 -6.56 8.93
N ASN A 43 -7.11 -6.80 9.95
CA ASN A 43 -7.52 -5.76 10.89
C ASN A 43 -6.34 -5.26 11.74
N HIS A 44 -5.42 -6.15 12.12
CA HIS A 44 -4.17 -5.75 12.78
C HIS A 44 -3.35 -4.79 11.89
N ILE A 45 -3.16 -5.13 10.61
CA ILE A 45 -2.47 -4.27 9.64
C ILE A 45 -3.17 -2.90 9.56
N TYR A 46 -4.49 -2.91 9.38
CA TYR A 46 -5.30 -1.69 9.31
C TYR A 46 -5.14 -0.79 10.55
N VAL A 47 -5.19 -1.37 11.75
CA VAL A 47 -5.06 -0.61 13.00
C VAL A 47 -3.67 0.01 13.10
N VAL A 48 -2.62 -0.74 12.79
CA VAL A 48 -1.23 -0.23 12.79
C VAL A 48 -1.06 0.88 11.74
N ASP A 49 -1.58 0.69 10.52
CA ASP A 49 -1.60 1.70 9.46
C ASP A 49 -2.27 3.00 9.95
N ARG A 50 -3.38 2.89 10.68
CA ARG A 50 -4.13 4.05 11.20
C ARG A 50 -3.42 4.76 12.34
N ILE A 51 -2.70 4.03 13.19
CA ILE A 51 -1.86 4.61 14.26
C ILE A 51 -0.71 5.42 13.63
N PHE A 52 0.05 4.83 12.70
CA PHE A 52 1.13 5.55 12.03
C PHE A 52 0.64 6.72 11.16
N LYS A 53 -0.53 6.59 10.54
CA LYS A 53 -1.17 7.72 9.85
C LYS A 53 -1.43 8.88 10.80
N ALA A 54 -1.90 8.61 12.02
CA ALA A 54 -2.17 9.65 13.01
C ALA A 54 -0.88 10.37 13.41
N HIS A 55 0.22 9.63 13.64
CA HIS A 55 1.54 10.21 13.89
C HIS A 55 2.01 11.09 12.73
N LEU A 56 1.92 10.60 11.49
CA LEU A 56 2.30 11.33 10.28
C LEU A 56 1.46 12.60 10.03
N SER A 57 0.26 12.66 10.61
CA SER A 57 -0.70 13.78 10.48
C SER A 57 -0.75 14.67 11.71
N ALA A 58 0.02 14.37 12.77
CA ALA A 58 -0.09 14.99 14.09
C ALA A 58 -1.54 14.99 14.64
N GLU A 59 -2.29 13.93 14.36
CA GLU A 59 -3.66 13.73 14.85
C GLU A 59 -3.67 12.85 16.12
N PRO A 60 -4.72 12.94 16.96
CA PRO A 60 -4.91 12.03 18.09
C PRO A 60 -4.90 10.55 17.66
N ARG A 61 -4.33 9.68 18.49
CA ARG A 61 -4.32 8.24 18.21
C ARG A 61 -5.77 7.70 18.12
N PRO A 62 -6.13 6.98 17.04
CA PRO A 62 -7.47 6.43 16.88
C PRO A 62 -7.66 5.11 17.65
N PHE A 63 -6.58 4.48 18.10
CA PHE A 63 -6.59 3.18 18.76
C PHE A 63 -5.58 3.15 19.92
N ASP A 64 -5.95 2.42 20.98
CA ASP A 64 -5.14 2.25 22.19
C ASP A 64 -4.35 0.93 22.19
N ALA A 65 -4.56 0.09 21.17
CA ALA A 65 -3.92 -1.19 21.00
C ALA A 65 -3.76 -1.48 19.51
N THR A 66 -2.89 -2.42 19.17
CA THR A 66 -2.65 -2.83 17.77
C THR A 66 -3.75 -3.74 17.20
N ASN A 67 -4.88 -3.88 17.90
CA ASN A 67 -6.05 -4.62 17.47
C ASN A 67 -7.32 -4.10 18.14
N THR A 68 -8.44 -4.20 17.45
CA THR A 68 -9.78 -3.96 18.03
C THR A 68 -10.24 -5.16 18.86
N LYS A 69 -11.09 -4.90 19.86
CA LYS A 69 -11.68 -5.96 20.71
C LYS A 69 -12.54 -6.93 19.91
N SER A 70 -13.35 -6.40 18.99
CA SER A 70 -14.20 -7.17 18.09
C SER A 70 -13.57 -7.29 16.70
N THR A 71 -13.87 -8.40 16.03
CA THR A 71 -13.53 -8.59 14.61
C THR A 71 -14.55 -7.82 13.76
N PRO A 72 -14.11 -6.91 12.86
CA PRO A 72 -15.02 -6.27 11.93
C PRO A 72 -15.56 -7.26 10.89
N THR A 73 -16.62 -6.87 10.17
CA THR A 73 -17.03 -7.62 8.98
C THR A 73 -16.00 -7.44 7.87
N LEU A 74 -15.91 -8.41 6.96
CA LEU A 74 -15.01 -8.33 5.80
C LEU A 74 -15.31 -7.07 4.96
N ALA A 75 -16.58 -6.73 4.77
CA ALA A 75 -17.02 -5.58 3.99
C ALA A 75 -16.61 -4.24 4.64
N GLN A 76 -16.82 -4.10 5.96
CA GLN A 76 -16.40 -2.91 6.69
C GLN A 76 -14.89 -2.73 6.61
N LEU A 77 -14.14 -3.79 6.93
CA LEU A 77 -12.68 -3.73 6.92
C LEU A 77 -12.12 -3.42 5.53
N ARG A 78 -12.71 -3.99 4.46
CA ARG A 78 -12.32 -3.69 3.08
C ARG A 78 -12.48 -2.20 2.76
N SER A 79 -13.60 -1.60 3.16
CA SER A 79 -13.85 -0.17 2.94
C SER A 79 -12.84 0.69 3.69
N ASP A 80 -12.60 0.38 4.96
CA ASP A 80 -11.69 1.14 5.82
C ASP A 80 -10.22 1.05 5.36
N VAL A 81 -9.80 -0.14 4.92
CA VAL A 81 -8.47 -0.36 4.34
C VAL A 81 -8.33 0.41 3.02
N ALA A 82 -9.32 0.36 2.13
CA ALA A 82 -9.25 1.09 0.86
C ALA A 82 -9.14 2.62 1.07
N ALA A 83 -9.89 3.17 2.02
CA ALA A 83 -9.79 4.59 2.38
C ALA A 83 -8.42 4.95 2.98
N THR A 84 -7.85 4.05 3.77
CA THR A 84 -6.53 4.23 4.38
C THR A 84 -5.41 4.13 3.34
N ASP A 85 -5.51 3.17 2.42
CA ASP A 85 -4.57 3.00 1.31
C ASP A 85 -4.57 4.24 0.39
N ALA A 86 -5.74 4.76 0.03
CA ALA A 86 -5.87 5.99 -0.76
C ALA A 86 -5.22 7.20 -0.07
N TRP A 87 -5.36 7.31 1.25
CA TRP A 87 -4.68 8.35 2.03
C TRP A 87 -3.15 8.21 1.95
N TYR A 88 -2.62 7.00 2.11
CA TYR A 88 -1.17 6.75 2.03
C TYR A 88 -0.60 6.99 0.62
N GLU A 89 -1.33 6.59 -0.43
CA GLU A 89 -0.93 6.87 -1.82
C GLU A 89 -0.82 8.38 -2.06
N HIS A 90 -1.82 9.15 -1.61
CA HIS A 90 -1.80 10.61 -1.70
C HIS A 90 -0.65 11.21 -0.89
N TYR A 91 -0.50 10.78 0.36
CA TYR A 91 0.52 11.27 1.27
C TYR A 91 1.93 11.05 0.69
N ALA A 92 2.24 9.82 0.27
CA ALA A 92 3.53 9.47 -0.34
C ALA A 92 3.81 10.27 -1.63
N ALA A 93 2.77 10.64 -2.39
CA ALA A 93 2.91 11.45 -3.59
C ALA A 93 3.15 12.94 -3.29
N SER A 94 2.71 13.44 -2.14
CA SER A 94 2.86 14.85 -1.75
C SER A 94 4.20 15.21 -1.09
N LEU A 95 4.95 14.23 -0.58
CA LEU A 95 6.15 14.50 0.20
C LEU A 95 7.35 14.90 -0.68
N SER A 96 8.01 15.99 -0.29
CA SER A 96 9.34 16.34 -0.79
C SER A 96 10.44 15.51 -0.10
N ALA A 97 11.65 15.55 -0.63
CA ALA A 97 12.81 14.92 0.01
C ALA A 97 13.08 15.47 1.43
N THR A 98 12.87 16.79 1.62
CA THR A 98 13.00 17.42 2.93
C THR A 98 11.95 16.92 3.91
N ASN A 99 10.69 16.77 3.47
CA ASN A 99 9.65 16.21 4.36
C ASN A 99 9.92 14.75 4.70
N LEU A 100 10.40 13.95 3.74
CA LEU A 100 10.76 12.55 4.00
C LEU A 100 11.85 12.41 5.08
N ALA A 101 12.82 13.33 5.10
CA ALA A 101 13.91 13.35 6.08
C ALA A 101 13.52 13.95 7.44
N GLU A 102 12.34 14.55 7.56
CA GLU A 102 11.84 15.11 8.81
C GLU A 102 11.64 14.00 9.84
N VAL A 103 12.33 14.14 10.98
CA VAL A 103 12.20 13.23 12.14
C VAL A 103 11.06 13.71 13.02
N ILE A 104 10.16 12.80 13.36
CA ILE A 104 9.05 13.05 14.28
C ILE A 104 9.19 12.16 15.51
N ASP A 105 8.88 12.73 16.66
CA ASP A 105 8.72 12.02 17.93
C ASP A 105 7.24 11.63 18.09
N PHE A 106 7.00 10.41 18.56
CA PHE A 106 5.66 9.88 18.81
C PHE A 106 5.67 8.90 19.98
N GLU A 107 4.50 8.44 20.39
CA GLU A 107 4.34 7.44 21.45
C GLU A 107 3.72 6.19 20.84
N PHE A 108 4.30 5.03 21.12
CA PHE A 108 3.73 3.73 20.78
C PHE A 108 2.52 3.42 21.67
N THR A 109 1.70 2.45 21.27
CA THR A 109 0.50 2.08 22.05
C THR A 109 0.80 1.48 23.42
N ASP A 110 2.03 1.02 23.66
CA ASP A 110 2.51 0.54 24.96
C ASP A 110 3.11 1.65 25.85
N GLY A 111 3.14 2.89 25.37
CA GLY A 111 3.64 4.07 26.09
C GLY A 111 5.11 4.38 25.85
N ASP A 112 5.83 3.55 25.08
CA ASP A 112 7.23 3.81 24.77
C ASP A 112 7.36 4.96 23.75
N SER A 113 8.44 5.73 23.88
CA SER A 113 8.77 6.78 22.92
C SER A 113 9.32 6.21 21.61
N GLY A 114 8.74 6.64 20.50
CA GLY A 114 9.22 6.40 19.14
C GLY A 114 9.83 7.67 18.55
N ARG A 115 10.91 7.50 17.77
CA ARG A 115 11.54 8.60 17.02
C ARG A 115 12.00 8.09 15.67
N MET A 116 11.35 8.55 14.61
CA MET A 116 11.59 8.08 13.25
C MET A 116 11.38 9.22 12.25
N SER A 117 12.12 9.20 11.15
CA SER A 117 11.79 10.00 9.98
C SER A 117 10.47 9.56 9.35
N ARG A 118 9.81 10.47 8.64
CA ARG A 118 8.60 10.12 7.86
C ARG A 118 8.89 9.01 6.87
N GLU A 119 10.07 9.00 6.25
CA GLU A 119 10.51 7.91 5.38
C GLU A 119 10.60 6.57 6.11
N GLU A 120 11.21 6.53 7.31
CA GLU A 120 11.29 5.30 8.11
C GLU A 120 9.91 4.79 8.53
N ILE A 121 8.97 5.68 8.87
CA ILE A 121 7.59 5.30 9.19
C ILE A 121 6.91 4.68 7.98
N LEU A 122 7.01 5.32 6.81
CA LEU A 122 6.43 4.80 5.58
C LEU A 122 7.02 3.43 5.20
N LEU A 123 8.33 3.26 5.37
CA LEU A 123 8.99 1.96 5.16
C LEU A 123 8.49 0.91 6.15
N HIS A 124 8.33 1.27 7.43
CA HIS A 124 7.78 0.39 8.45
C HIS A 124 6.39 -0.10 8.08
N VAL A 125 5.48 0.81 7.69
CA VAL A 125 4.12 0.48 7.25
C VAL A 125 4.13 -0.51 6.07
N ILE A 126 4.98 -0.29 5.07
CA ILE A 126 5.10 -1.20 3.92
C ILE A 126 5.61 -2.58 4.34
N ALA A 127 6.67 -2.63 5.15
CA ALA A 127 7.30 -3.88 5.58
C ALA A 127 6.38 -4.69 6.50
N HIS A 128 5.77 -4.03 7.49
CA HIS A 128 4.82 -4.62 8.44
C HIS A 128 3.61 -5.21 7.72
N GLY A 129 2.96 -4.43 6.85
CA GLY A 129 1.82 -4.90 6.08
C GLY A 129 2.19 -6.04 5.11
N GLY A 130 3.38 -6.00 4.51
CA GLY A 130 3.92 -7.09 3.69
C GLY A 130 4.07 -8.41 4.47
N TYR A 131 4.71 -8.35 5.64
CA TYR A 131 4.92 -9.50 6.52
C TYR A 131 3.60 -10.16 6.92
N HIS A 132 2.64 -9.39 7.44
CA HIS A 132 1.37 -9.94 7.91
C HIS A 132 0.46 -10.43 6.78
N ARG A 133 0.51 -9.83 5.58
CA ARG A 133 -0.15 -10.40 4.39
C ARG A 133 0.46 -11.74 3.99
N GLY A 134 1.76 -11.94 4.20
CA GLY A 134 2.41 -13.23 4.06
C GLY A 134 1.76 -14.30 4.95
N ASN A 135 1.43 -13.95 6.20
CA ASN A 135 0.73 -14.86 7.12
C ASN A 135 -0.68 -15.18 6.64
N VAL A 136 -1.42 -14.20 6.09
CA VAL A 136 -2.72 -14.46 5.45
C VAL A 136 -2.57 -15.43 4.28
N GLY A 137 -1.53 -15.25 3.45
CA GLY A 137 -1.21 -16.17 2.35
C GLY A 137 -0.92 -17.60 2.83
N GLN A 138 -0.33 -17.79 4.01
CA GLN A 138 -0.15 -19.13 4.59
C GLN A 138 -1.47 -19.76 5.02
N VAL A 139 -2.37 -18.98 5.61
CA VAL A 139 -3.73 -19.46 5.97
C VAL A 139 -4.51 -19.88 4.71
N LEU A 140 -4.42 -19.11 3.62
CA LEU A 140 -5.08 -19.48 2.36
C LEU A 140 -4.51 -20.76 1.73
N LYS A 141 -3.20 -20.99 1.86
CA LYS A 141 -2.54 -22.22 1.37
C LYS A 141 -2.94 -23.47 2.14
N SER A 142 -3.42 -23.35 3.38
CA SER A 142 -3.88 -24.51 4.16
C SER A 142 -5.30 -24.96 3.79
N ILE A 143 -6.03 -24.21 2.98
CA ILE A 143 -7.39 -24.54 2.52
C ILE A 143 -7.29 -25.45 1.27
N PRO A 144 -7.88 -26.65 1.23
CA PRO A 144 -7.89 -27.51 0.05
C PRO A 144 -9.07 -27.22 -0.89
N PRO A 145 -8.90 -27.22 -2.24
CA PRO A 145 -7.61 -27.14 -2.92
C PRO A 145 -6.95 -25.78 -2.64
N PRO A 146 -5.60 -25.71 -2.60
CA PRO A 146 -4.87 -24.51 -2.20
C PRO A 146 -5.32 -23.28 -2.97
N ILE A 147 -5.87 -22.30 -2.25
CA ILE A 147 -6.32 -21.04 -2.83
C ILE A 147 -5.11 -20.14 -2.96
N ALA A 148 -4.59 -20.03 -4.19
CA ALA A 148 -3.53 -19.07 -4.49
C ALA A 148 -4.11 -17.65 -4.54
N SER A 149 -3.46 -16.70 -3.86
CA SER A 149 -3.62 -15.30 -4.23
C SER A 149 -3.17 -15.11 -5.68
N ARG A 150 -3.88 -14.29 -6.45
CA ARG A 150 -3.50 -13.98 -7.83
C ARG A 150 -2.04 -13.53 -7.86
N SER A 151 -1.25 -14.23 -8.67
CA SER A 151 0.19 -13.98 -8.76
C SER A 151 0.47 -12.69 -9.50
N ILE A 152 1.51 -11.97 -9.08
CA ILE A 152 2.03 -10.77 -9.76
C ILE A 152 2.31 -10.99 -11.27
N HIS A 153 2.52 -12.23 -11.70
CA HIS A 153 2.72 -12.60 -13.11
C HIS A 153 1.45 -12.46 -13.97
N GLN A 154 0.28 -12.37 -13.35
CA GLN A 154 -1.00 -12.25 -14.05
C GLN A 154 -1.48 -10.80 -14.18
N VAL A 155 -0.79 -9.85 -13.51
CA VAL A 155 -1.07 -8.42 -13.63
C VAL A 155 -0.04 -7.82 -14.60
N PRO A 156 -0.47 -7.28 -15.76
CA PRO A 156 0.46 -6.62 -16.65
C PRO A 156 1.16 -5.48 -15.88
N PRO A 157 2.49 -5.32 -16.01
CA PRO A 157 3.18 -4.22 -15.36
C PRO A 157 2.53 -2.90 -15.81
N PRO A 158 2.39 -1.90 -14.92
CA PRO A 158 1.92 -0.59 -15.33
C PRO A 158 2.81 -0.12 -16.48
N GLU A 159 2.21 0.36 -17.56
CA GLU A 159 2.87 0.78 -18.79
C GLU A 159 3.92 1.85 -18.43
N ARG A 160 5.16 1.43 -18.19
CA ARG A 160 6.27 2.37 -18.03
C ARG A 160 6.52 2.89 -19.42
N ALA A 161 6.04 4.10 -19.70
CA ALA A 161 6.29 4.79 -20.95
C ALA A 161 7.78 4.65 -21.28
N ARG A 162 8.10 3.80 -22.26
CA ARG A 162 9.42 3.82 -22.88
C ARG A 162 9.49 5.18 -23.53
N THR A 163 10.26 6.09 -22.95
CA THR A 163 10.73 7.27 -23.68
C THR A 163 11.53 6.73 -24.85
N LYS A 164 10.89 6.64 -26.02
CA LYS A 164 11.62 6.43 -27.28
C LYS A 164 12.59 7.61 -27.37
N GLY A 165 13.88 7.28 -27.44
CA GLY A 165 14.96 8.24 -27.55
C GLY A 165 14.66 9.28 -28.62
N GLY A 166 14.99 10.54 -28.30
CA GLY A 166 14.70 11.68 -29.14
C GLY A 166 15.25 11.53 -30.56
N SER A 167 14.37 11.60 -31.54
CA SER A 167 14.73 12.03 -32.89
C SER A 167 14.71 13.56 -32.92
N ASN A 168 15.90 14.14 -33.00
CA ASN A 168 16.13 15.57 -33.20
C ASN A 168 15.46 16.02 -34.52
N PRO A 169 14.67 17.11 -34.58
CA PRO A 169 14.13 17.58 -35.84
C PRO A 169 15.24 18.26 -36.64
N THR A 170 15.62 17.66 -37.77
CA THR A 170 16.51 18.29 -38.75
C THR A 170 15.77 19.46 -39.41
N LEU A 171 16.14 20.68 -39.02
CA LEU A 171 15.86 21.90 -39.78
C LEU A 171 16.42 21.72 -41.19
N THR A 172 15.55 21.70 -42.20
CA THR A 172 15.96 21.80 -43.60
C THR A 172 15.59 23.21 -44.08
N PRO A 173 16.54 23.99 -44.62
CA PRO A 173 16.29 25.39 -44.99
C PRO A 173 15.51 25.51 -46.30
N GLN A 174 14.72 26.58 -46.39
CA GLN A 174 14.03 27.03 -47.60
C GLN A 174 15.03 27.27 -48.74
N PHE A 175 14.71 26.77 -49.93
CA PHE A 175 15.17 27.38 -51.18
C PHE A 175 13.98 27.64 -52.09
N THR A 176 13.68 28.92 -52.22
CA THR A 176 12.93 29.55 -53.30
C THR A 176 13.55 29.17 -54.65
N ARG A 177 12.72 28.73 -55.61
CA ARG A 177 13.00 28.97 -57.03
C ARG A 177 11.77 29.53 -57.70
N GLN A 178 11.99 30.69 -58.30
CA GLN A 178 11.12 31.44 -59.17
C GLN A 178 11.52 31.12 -60.63
N THR A 179 10.56 31.27 -61.55
CA THR A 179 10.64 31.27 -63.03
C THR A 179 10.71 29.88 -63.71
N ALA A 180 9.98 29.62 -64.80
CA ALA A 180 9.25 30.49 -65.74
C ALA A 180 7.86 29.93 -66.06
#